data_AF-A0A2G6GPN6-F1
#
_entry.id   AF-A0A2G6GPN6-F1
#
_cell.length_a   1.000
_cell.length_b   1.000
_cell.length_c   1.000
_cell.angle_alpha   90.00
_cell.angle_beta   90.00
_cell.angle_gamma   90.00
#
_symmetry.space_group_name_H-M   'P 1'
#
loop_
_entity.id
_entity.type
_entity.pdbx_description
1 polymer ?
#
loop_
_entity_poly.entity_id
_entity_poly.type
_entity_poly.pdbx_seq_one_letter_code
_entity_poly.pdbx_strand_id
1 'polypeptide(L)'
;MLSQKTILFTILISCCIPLLLRAQTKDSTKTIEVLHADKWNMIRDSKVGNKQRLLGAVRAKHEQTLFFCDSAYIYGQNNDIEAFGHVIIEMNDSVKIYADYLKYNATSRQALLKDNIVLHNRNKRLYTNDMAYDRNTGMANYWIWGKLVDSTNILTSTKGYYYSREKLAKFKDNVNVQTPEYTIKSDTIEYNTEQKIVRFSSPTTLHGDSVYAYAENGFYDQLNKDLVLKQNADIHRKTNTIQGDSLYMNDSLGIARGKGNITLSDTAKHVEIHGQQVYYNKFEKQAWATNKAFGQYNGQQDTMYIHADTLKLILDSVEQPKQLLAFQEMRFFSHQIQGMADSLCYHL
;
A
#
# COMPACT_ATOMS: atom_id res chain seq x y z
N MET A 1 62.36 59.95 -21.79
CA MET A 1 62.42 58.89 -22.84
C MET A 1 61.28 57.90 -22.58
N LEU A 2 60.95 57.05 -23.56
CA LEU A 2 59.87 56.03 -23.54
C LEU A 2 59.77 55.29 -22.19
N SER A 3 58.64 54.80 -21.68
CA SER A 3 57.36 54.40 -22.30
C SER A 3 56.26 54.44 -21.19
N GLN A 4 54.98 54.06 -21.35
CA GLN A 4 54.22 53.45 -22.45
C GLN A 4 52.75 53.97 -22.40
N LYS A 5 51.84 53.41 -23.21
CA LYS A 5 50.38 53.55 -23.05
C LYS A 5 49.70 52.18 -23.06
N THR A 6 48.96 51.86 -22.00
CA THR A 6 48.13 50.65 -21.94
C THR A 6 46.74 50.99 -22.49
N ILE A 7 46.37 50.40 -23.62
CA ILE A 7 45.04 50.57 -24.23
C ILE A 7 44.10 49.52 -23.65
N LEU A 8 43.03 49.97 -22.98
CA LEU A 8 41.98 49.10 -22.48
C LEU A 8 40.94 48.86 -23.59
N PHE A 9 40.87 47.65 -24.13
CA PHE A 9 39.99 47.30 -25.25
C PHE A 9 38.69 46.65 -24.73
N THR A 10 37.65 47.45 -24.52
CA THR A 10 36.34 46.95 -24.05
C THR A 10 35.56 46.33 -25.21
N ILE A 11 35.60 44.99 -25.32
CA ILE A 11 34.85 44.25 -26.34
C ILE A 11 33.39 44.11 -25.92
N LEU A 12 32.50 44.78 -26.64
CA LEU A 12 31.05 44.69 -26.48
C LEU A 12 30.49 43.52 -27.33
N ILE A 13 30.45 42.30 -26.77
CA ILE A 13 29.78 41.17 -27.44
C ILE A 13 28.25 41.33 -27.30
N SER A 14 27.63 41.82 -28.38
CA SER A 14 26.18 41.76 -28.56
C SER A 14 25.76 40.32 -28.79
N CYS A 15 25.08 39.73 -27.81
CA CYS A 15 24.63 38.34 -27.87
C CYS A 15 23.36 38.21 -28.72
N CYS A 16 23.51 38.10 -30.04
CA CYS A 16 22.43 37.69 -30.94
C CYS A 16 22.09 36.22 -30.71
N ILE A 17 21.15 35.94 -29.79
CA ILE A 17 20.55 34.62 -29.63
C ILE A 17 19.53 34.42 -30.77
N PRO A 18 19.74 33.47 -31.70
CA PRO A 18 18.71 33.16 -32.68
C PRO A 18 17.54 32.47 -31.96
N LEU A 19 16.37 33.10 -32.03
CA LEU A 19 15.13 32.55 -31.48
C LEU A 19 14.72 31.32 -32.31
N LEU A 20 15.22 30.14 -31.94
CA LEU A 20 14.81 28.88 -32.53
C LEU A 20 13.34 28.61 -32.19
N LEU A 21 12.47 29.08 -33.08
CA LEU A 21 11.09 28.65 -33.19
C LEU A 21 11.06 27.14 -33.42
N ARG A 22 11.03 26.38 -32.32
CA ARG A 22 10.57 25.00 -32.32
C ARG A 22 9.09 25.01 -32.72
N ALA A 23 8.84 24.94 -34.02
CA ALA A 23 7.56 24.50 -34.53
C ALA A 23 7.27 23.14 -33.87
N GLN A 24 6.27 23.09 -32.99
CA GLN A 24 5.77 21.82 -32.50
C GLN A 24 5.22 21.08 -33.72
N THR A 25 5.94 20.04 -34.16
CA THR A 25 5.37 19.05 -35.08
C THR A 25 4.12 18.51 -34.42
N LYS A 26 2.96 18.91 -34.93
CA LYS A 26 1.66 18.44 -34.49
C LYS A 26 1.63 16.94 -34.74
N ASP A 27 1.94 16.17 -33.68
CA ASP A 27 2.12 14.72 -33.75
C ASP A 27 0.86 14.12 -34.35
N SER A 28 0.99 13.49 -35.52
CA SER A 28 -0.16 13.07 -36.29
C SER A 28 -0.81 11.89 -35.58
N THR A 29 -1.94 12.16 -34.93
CA THR A 29 -2.72 11.14 -34.21
C THR A 29 -2.91 9.93 -35.11
N LYS A 30 -2.29 8.81 -34.75
CA LYS A 30 -2.35 7.59 -35.55
C LYS A 30 -3.78 7.06 -35.57
N THR A 31 -4.20 6.58 -36.73
CA THR A 31 -5.54 6.00 -36.89
C THR A 31 -5.53 4.52 -36.55
N ILE A 32 -6.71 3.96 -36.33
CA ILE A 32 -6.88 2.52 -36.12
C ILE A 32 -6.74 1.80 -37.47
N GLU A 33 -5.80 0.86 -37.55
CA GLU A 33 -5.53 -0.01 -38.69
C GLU A 33 -6.34 -1.31 -38.55
N VAL A 34 -7.07 -1.72 -39.60
CA VAL A 34 -7.69 -3.05 -39.66
C VAL A 34 -6.68 -4.03 -40.24
N LEU A 35 -6.36 -5.09 -39.50
CA LEU A 35 -5.43 -6.15 -39.92
C LEU A 35 -6.16 -7.37 -40.49
N HIS A 36 -7.33 -7.72 -39.94
CA HIS A 36 -8.15 -8.85 -40.40
C HIS A 36 -9.62 -8.68 -40.00
N ALA A 37 -10.53 -9.15 -40.86
CA ALA A 37 -11.92 -9.48 -40.52
C ALA A 37 -12.46 -10.44 -41.59
N ASP A 38 -13.26 -11.44 -41.21
CA ASP A 38 -13.83 -12.40 -42.17
C ASP A 38 -14.89 -11.74 -43.07
N LYS A 39 -15.58 -10.71 -42.56
CA LYS A 39 -16.50 -9.84 -43.32
C LYS A 39 -16.32 -8.38 -42.91
N TRP A 40 -16.18 -7.51 -43.90
CA TRP A 40 -16.00 -6.07 -43.72
C TRP A 40 -17.04 -5.32 -44.57
N ASN A 41 -17.89 -4.52 -43.91
CA ASN A 41 -18.94 -3.73 -44.56
C ASN A 41 -18.80 -2.25 -44.19
N MET A 42 -19.07 -1.36 -45.14
CA MET A 42 -19.19 0.08 -44.89
C MET A 42 -20.66 0.44 -44.66
N ILE A 43 -20.97 1.02 -43.49
CA ILE A 43 -22.30 1.52 -43.15
C ILE A 43 -22.25 3.05 -43.23
N ARG A 44 -23.13 3.62 -44.06
CA ARG A 44 -23.32 5.06 -44.16
C ARG A 44 -24.53 5.46 -43.31
N ASP A 45 -24.31 6.31 -42.33
CA ASP A 45 -25.35 6.83 -41.44
C ASP A 45 -25.27 8.37 -41.45
N SER A 46 -26.37 9.04 -41.77
CA SER A 46 -26.43 10.50 -41.88
C SER A 46 -26.51 11.23 -40.54
N LYS A 47 -26.75 10.51 -39.43
CA LYS A 47 -26.83 11.06 -38.07
C LYS A 47 -25.58 10.77 -37.24
N VAL A 48 -24.98 9.59 -37.42
CA VAL A 48 -23.84 9.09 -36.62
C VAL A 48 -22.52 9.08 -37.40
N GLY A 49 -22.57 9.39 -38.71
CA GLY A 49 -21.41 9.35 -39.60
C GLY A 49 -21.11 7.95 -40.15
N ASN A 50 -20.20 7.90 -41.12
CA ASN A 50 -19.81 6.62 -41.75
C ASN A 50 -19.03 5.75 -40.76
N LYS A 51 -19.48 4.52 -40.57
CA LYS A 51 -18.81 3.51 -39.73
C LYS A 51 -18.51 2.24 -40.49
N GLN A 52 -17.41 1.59 -40.13
CA GLN A 52 -17.04 0.28 -40.67
C GLN A 52 -17.59 -0.80 -39.74
N ARG A 53 -18.13 -1.89 -40.27
CA ARG A 53 -18.59 -3.06 -39.50
C ARG A 53 -17.72 -4.26 -39.88
N LEU A 54 -17.04 -4.81 -38.88
CA LEU A 54 -16.12 -5.94 -38.98
C LEU A 54 -16.74 -7.14 -38.24
N LEU A 55 -16.71 -8.33 -38.85
CA LEU A 55 -17.26 -9.56 -38.29
C LEU A 55 -16.29 -10.72 -38.53
N GLY A 56 -16.13 -11.58 -37.53
CA GLY A 56 -15.34 -12.82 -37.62
C GLY A 56 -13.85 -12.55 -37.41
N ALA A 57 -13.30 -13.13 -36.33
CA ALA A 57 -11.89 -13.15 -35.97
C ALA A 57 -11.17 -11.79 -36.10
N VAL A 58 -11.86 -10.69 -35.76
CA VAL A 58 -11.44 -9.32 -36.07
C VAL A 58 -10.12 -9.00 -35.38
N ARG A 59 -9.17 -8.45 -36.15
CA ARG A 59 -7.88 -7.96 -35.68
C ARG A 59 -7.70 -6.52 -36.11
N ALA A 60 -7.46 -5.64 -35.14
CA ALA A 60 -7.15 -4.24 -35.37
C ALA A 60 -5.89 -3.83 -34.60
N LYS A 61 -5.30 -2.71 -34.98
CA LYS A 61 -4.06 -2.20 -34.42
C LYS A 61 -4.11 -0.68 -34.26
N HIS A 62 -3.55 -0.18 -33.18
CA HIS A 62 -3.24 1.23 -33.02
C HIS A 62 -1.85 1.35 -32.38
N GLU A 63 -0.93 2.00 -33.10
CA GLU A 63 0.49 2.09 -32.73
C GLU A 63 1.14 0.70 -32.63
N GLN A 64 1.45 0.24 -31.41
CA GLN A 64 1.96 -1.12 -31.13
C GLN A 64 0.96 -1.96 -30.32
N THR A 65 -0.26 -1.45 -30.11
CA THR A 65 -1.33 -2.15 -29.39
C THR A 65 -2.21 -2.90 -30.38
N LEU A 66 -2.40 -4.20 -30.12
CA LEU A 66 -3.27 -5.07 -30.90
C LEU A 66 -4.60 -5.25 -30.18
N PHE A 67 -5.67 -5.35 -30.96
CA PHE A 67 -7.04 -5.58 -30.52
C PHE A 67 -7.60 -6.78 -31.28
N PHE A 68 -8.17 -7.73 -30.54
CA PHE A 68 -8.81 -8.94 -31.06
C PHE A 68 -10.25 -9.00 -30.53
N CYS A 69 -11.21 -9.44 -31.33
CA CYS A 69 -12.62 -9.65 -30.92
C CYS A 69 -13.40 -10.43 -31.97
N ASP A 70 -14.63 -10.84 -31.64
CA ASP A 70 -15.54 -11.50 -32.60
C ASP A 70 -16.14 -10.52 -33.62
N SER A 71 -16.40 -9.28 -33.20
CA SER A 71 -16.93 -8.23 -34.07
C SER A 71 -16.60 -6.81 -33.57
N ALA A 72 -16.54 -5.85 -34.49
CA ALA A 72 -16.29 -4.45 -34.14
C ALA A 72 -16.97 -3.45 -35.08
N TYR A 73 -17.19 -2.23 -34.56
CA TYR A 73 -17.41 -1.01 -35.35
C TYR A 73 -16.19 -0.10 -35.25
N ILE A 74 -15.79 0.51 -36.37
CA ILE A 74 -14.77 1.57 -36.41
C ILE A 74 -15.41 2.87 -36.89
N TYR A 75 -15.24 3.93 -36.11
CA TYR A 75 -15.78 5.26 -36.37
C TYR A 75 -14.63 6.20 -36.76
N GLY A 76 -14.31 6.25 -38.06
CA GLY A 76 -13.12 6.94 -38.57
C GLY A 76 -13.08 8.45 -38.28
N GLN A 77 -14.23 9.11 -38.12
CA GLN A 77 -14.32 10.53 -37.77
C GLN A 77 -13.87 10.82 -36.32
N ASN A 78 -14.15 9.90 -35.39
CA ASN A 78 -13.81 10.05 -33.97
C ASN A 78 -12.48 9.35 -33.61
N ASN A 79 -11.97 8.51 -34.51
CA ASN A 79 -10.88 7.57 -34.28
C ASN A 79 -11.22 6.57 -33.14
N ASP A 80 -12.46 6.07 -33.12
CA ASP A 80 -12.93 5.07 -32.14
C ASP A 80 -13.00 3.67 -32.75
N ILE A 81 -12.73 2.65 -31.94
CA ILE A 81 -13.18 1.26 -32.15
C ILE A 81 -14.09 0.83 -30.99
N GLU A 82 -15.17 0.17 -31.34
CA GLU A 82 -16.12 -0.45 -30.42
C GLU A 82 -16.18 -1.94 -30.74
N ALA A 83 -15.73 -2.79 -29.82
CA ALA A 83 -15.50 -4.21 -30.02
C ALA A 83 -16.34 -5.06 -29.07
N PHE A 84 -16.79 -6.22 -29.56
CA PHE A 84 -17.76 -7.10 -28.90
C PHE A 84 -17.35 -8.57 -29.06
N GLY A 85 -17.46 -9.34 -27.98
CA GLY A 85 -17.19 -10.77 -27.91
C GLY A 85 -15.69 -11.07 -27.85
N HIS A 86 -15.27 -11.80 -26.82
CA HIS A 86 -13.90 -12.28 -26.61
C HIS A 86 -12.83 -11.21 -26.87
N VAL A 87 -13.02 -10.02 -26.30
CA VAL A 87 -12.12 -8.89 -26.56
C VAL A 87 -10.78 -9.13 -25.86
N ILE A 88 -9.69 -9.00 -26.62
CA ILE A 88 -8.31 -9.04 -26.12
C ILE A 88 -7.58 -7.77 -26.56
N ILE A 89 -6.96 -7.08 -25.61
CA ILE A 89 -6.03 -5.97 -25.85
C ILE A 89 -4.62 -6.44 -25.46
N GLU A 90 -3.67 -6.36 -26.39
CA GLU A 90 -2.26 -6.68 -26.12
C GLU A 90 -1.40 -5.42 -26.23
N MET A 91 -0.69 -5.08 -25.15
CA MET A 91 0.10 -3.86 -25.01
C MET A 91 1.55 -4.18 -24.62
N ASN A 92 2.42 -4.24 -25.64
CA ASN A 92 3.80 -4.69 -25.51
C ASN A 92 3.86 -6.08 -24.83
N ASP A 93 5.03 -6.50 -24.36
CA ASP A 93 5.21 -7.87 -23.82
C ASP A 93 4.66 -8.08 -22.40
N SER A 94 4.15 -7.03 -21.73
CA SER A 94 3.90 -7.04 -20.29
C SER A 94 2.44 -6.90 -19.85
N VAL A 95 1.53 -6.37 -20.69
CA VAL A 95 0.12 -6.15 -20.29
C VAL A 95 -0.82 -6.73 -21.33
N LYS A 96 -1.73 -7.59 -20.88
CA LYS A 96 -2.88 -8.08 -21.65
C LYS A 96 -4.17 -7.79 -20.90
N ILE A 97 -5.23 -7.41 -21.61
CA ILE A 97 -6.56 -7.19 -21.02
C ILE A 97 -7.58 -8.03 -21.79
N TYR A 98 -8.42 -8.75 -21.06
CA TYR A 98 -9.54 -9.54 -21.57
C TYR A 98 -10.85 -8.90 -21.09
N ALA A 99 -11.91 -8.92 -21.91
CA ALA A 99 -13.27 -8.47 -21.57
C ALA A 99 -14.28 -8.97 -22.63
N ASP A 100 -15.59 -8.80 -22.40
CA ASP A 100 -16.62 -9.07 -23.43
C ASP A 100 -16.95 -7.85 -24.29
N TYR A 101 -16.72 -6.64 -23.78
CA TYR A 101 -16.93 -5.38 -24.53
C TYR A 101 -15.79 -4.39 -24.30
N LEU A 102 -15.48 -3.63 -25.36
CA LEU A 102 -14.54 -2.51 -25.35
C LEU A 102 -15.07 -1.34 -26.18
N LYS A 103 -14.94 -0.13 -25.64
CA LYS A 103 -14.93 1.12 -26.40
C LYS A 103 -13.57 1.80 -26.21
N TYR A 104 -12.81 1.96 -27.29
CA TYR A 104 -11.48 2.56 -27.28
C TYR A 104 -11.41 3.77 -28.22
N ASN A 105 -10.98 4.91 -27.68
CA ASN A 105 -10.69 6.11 -28.47
C ASN A 105 -9.18 6.22 -28.69
N ALA A 106 -8.74 6.12 -29.94
CA ALA A 106 -7.31 6.14 -30.28
C ALA A 106 -6.65 7.51 -30.07
N THR A 107 -7.42 8.60 -30.16
CA THR A 107 -6.93 9.98 -29.99
C THR A 107 -6.54 10.30 -28.55
N SER A 108 -7.39 9.95 -27.58
CA SER A 108 -7.10 10.10 -26.14
C SER A 108 -6.37 8.89 -25.55
N ARG A 109 -6.33 7.78 -26.29
CA ARG A 109 -5.83 6.46 -25.88
C ARG A 109 -6.51 5.88 -24.63
N GLN A 110 -7.79 6.22 -24.44
CA GLN A 110 -8.65 5.74 -23.35
C GLN A 110 -9.45 4.51 -23.79
N ALA A 111 -9.49 3.48 -22.95
CA ALA A 111 -10.31 2.28 -23.12
C ALA A 111 -11.36 2.20 -22.01
N LEU A 112 -12.61 1.95 -22.37
CA LEU A 112 -13.71 1.59 -21.47
C LEU A 112 -14.09 0.14 -21.74
N LEU A 113 -13.94 -0.72 -20.74
CA LEU A 113 -14.23 -2.15 -20.83
C LEU A 113 -15.40 -2.52 -19.93
N LYS A 114 -16.13 -3.56 -20.33
CA LYS A 114 -17.24 -4.14 -19.56
C LYS A 114 -17.22 -5.65 -19.63
N ASP A 115 -17.68 -6.25 -18.53
CA ASP A 115 -18.00 -7.65 -18.32
C ASP A 115 -16.80 -8.62 -18.44
N ASN A 116 -16.67 -9.51 -17.45
CA ASN A 116 -15.61 -10.54 -17.38
C ASN A 116 -14.17 -9.99 -17.55
N ILE A 117 -13.90 -8.81 -17.00
CA ILE A 117 -12.64 -8.08 -17.26
C ILE A 117 -11.50 -8.71 -16.47
N VAL A 118 -10.40 -9.04 -17.17
CA VAL A 118 -9.15 -9.48 -16.57
C VAL A 118 -7.98 -8.70 -17.15
N LEU A 119 -7.35 -7.84 -16.33
CA LEU A 119 -6.06 -7.22 -16.66
C LEU A 119 -4.93 -8.07 -16.09
N HIS A 120 -4.09 -8.61 -16.98
CA HIS A 120 -2.90 -9.41 -16.64
C HIS A 120 -1.64 -8.56 -16.85
N ASN A 121 -0.86 -8.36 -15.79
CA ASN A 121 0.43 -7.67 -15.80
C ASN A 121 1.51 -8.57 -15.17
N ARG A 122 2.35 -9.21 -16.00
CA ARG A 122 3.38 -10.18 -15.58
C ARG A 122 2.86 -11.32 -14.70
N ASN A 123 3.00 -11.20 -13.37
CA ASN A 123 2.53 -12.18 -12.37
C ASN A 123 1.33 -11.69 -11.54
N LYS A 124 0.67 -10.61 -11.99
CA LYS A 124 -0.45 -9.95 -11.30
C LYS A 124 -1.70 -9.98 -12.18
N ARG A 125 -2.86 -10.19 -11.57
CA ARG A 125 -4.16 -10.20 -12.27
C ARG A 125 -5.17 -9.35 -11.51
N LEU A 126 -5.75 -8.36 -12.18
CA LEU A 126 -6.87 -7.58 -11.69
C LEU A 126 -8.15 -8.05 -12.38
N TYR A 127 -9.15 -8.42 -11.59
CA TYR A 127 -10.46 -8.88 -12.03
C TYR A 127 -11.52 -7.83 -11.67
N THR A 128 -12.44 -7.52 -12.59
CA THR A 128 -13.57 -6.61 -12.38
C THR A 128 -14.64 -6.80 -13.47
N ASN A 129 -15.75 -6.07 -13.41
CA ASN A 129 -16.78 -6.01 -14.46
C ASN A 129 -16.90 -4.63 -15.12
N ASP A 130 -16.25 -3.60 -14.56
CA ASP A 130 -16.16 -2.25 -15.10
C ASP A 130 -14.71 -1.77 -15.05
N MET A 131 -14.17 -1.26 -16.16
CA MET A 131 -12.82 -0.70 -16.13
C MET A 131 -12.65 0.45 -17.12
N ALA A 132 -12.14 1.57 -16.64
CA ALA A 132 -11.46 2.52 -17.50
C ALA A 132 -9.95 2.23 -17.46
N TYR A 133 -9.29 2.33 -18.61
CA TYR A 133 -7.85 2.13 -18.74
C TYR A 133 -7.23 3.20 -19.65
N ASP A 134 -6.26 3.92 -19.11
CA ASP A 134 -5.51 4.96 -19.81
C ASP A 134 -4.15 4.41 -20.27
N ARG A 135 -3.94 4.28 -21.59
CA ARG A 135 -2.65 3.82 -22.13
C ARG A 135 -1.51 4.82 -21.93
N ASN A 136 -1.80 6.12 -21.79
CA ASN A 136 -0.78 7.16 -21.60
C ASN A 136 -0.09 7.00 -20.25
N THR A 137 -0.85 6.76 -19.18
CA THR A 137 -0.35 6.58 -17.81
C THR A 137 -0.09 5.11 -17.45
N GLY A 138 -0.83 4.17 -18.05
CA GLY A 138 -0.87 2.78 -17.62
C GLY A 138 -1.70 2.55 -16.35
N MET A 139 -2.68 3.43 -16.12
CA MET A 139 -3.63 3.36 -15.00
C MET A 139 -4.89 2.59 -15.42
N ALA A 140 -5.27 1.59 -14.63
CA ALA A 140 -6.59 0.98 -14.64
C ALA A 140 -7.42 1.50 -13.45
N ASN A 141 -8.72 1.68 -13.60
CA ASN A 141 -9.61 2.00 -12.48
C ASN A 141 -11.02 1.40 -12.64
N TYR A 142 -11.63 1.05 -11.51
CA TYR A 142 -12.95 0.42 -11.39
C TYR A 142 -13.75 1.03 -10.22
N TRP A 143 -15.08 0.93 -10.27
CA TRP A 143 -15.98 1.68 -9.39
C TRP A 143 -16.99 0.84 -8.60
N ILE A 144 -17.32 -0.40 -9.01
CA ILE A 144 -18.28 -1.26 -8.29
C ILE A 144 -17.65 -2.42 -7.52
N TRP A 145 -16.64 -3.09 -8.10
CA TRP A 145 -15.90 -4.15 -7.42
C TRP A 145 -14.59 -4.46 -8.15
N GLY A 146 -13.55 -4.85 -7.42
CA GLY A 146 -12.35 -5.42 -8.03
C GLY A 146 -11.59 -6.36 -7.10
N LYS A 147 -10.84 -7.27 -7.72
CA LYS A 147 -9.93 -8.22 -7.05
C LYS A 147 -8.56 -8.21 -7.71
N LEU A 148 -7.53 -7.79 -6.98
CA LEU A 148 -6.14 -7.94 -7.39
C LEU A 148 -5.55 -9.21 -6.76
N VAL A 149 -4.97 -10.08 -7.59
CA VAL A 149 -4.22 -11.26 -7.17
C VAL A 149 -2.77 -11.09 -7.63
N ASP A 150 -1.82 -11.35 -6.73
CA ASP A 150 -0.41 -11.47 -7.06
C ASP A 150 0.19 -12.82 -6.62
N SER A 151 1.52 -12.91 -6.51
CA SER A 151 2.23 -14.13 -6.14
C SER A 151 1.93 -14.69 -4.74
N THR A 152 1.46 -13.85 -3.82
CA THR A 152 1.28 -14.23 -2.39
C THR A 152 -0.01 -13.68 -1.79
N ASN A 153 -0.56 -12.60 -2.36
CA ASN A 153 -1.59 -11.80 -1.72
C ASN A 153 -2.84 -11.68 -2.61
N ILE A 154 -4.00 -11.57 -1.97
CA ILE A 154 -5.29 -11.33 -2.62
C ILE A 154 -5.91 -10.08 -1.99
N LEU A 155 -6.23 -9.08 -2.80
CA LEU A 155 -6.82 -7.81 -2.37
C LEU A 155 -8.16 -7.61 -3.06
N THR A 156 -9.19 -7.21 -2.33
CA THR A 156 -10.52 -6.89 -2.87
C THR A 156 -11.04 -5.57 -2.32
N SER A 157 -11.77 -4.80 -3.12
CA SER A 157 -12.51 -3.61 -2.68
C SER A 157 -13.69 -3.29 -3.60
N THR A 158 -14.49 -2.28 -3.25
CA THR A 158 -15.51 -1.70 -4.13
C THR A 158 -14.88 -0.84 -5.23
N LYS A 159 -13.94 0.05 -4.88
CA LYS A 159 -13.28 0.98 -5.82
C LYS A 159 -11.77 0.80 -5.78
N GLY A 160 -11.11 1.05 -6.90
CA GLY A 160 -9.65 1.06 -6.90
C GLY A 160 -9.00 1.51 -8.19
N TYR A 161 -7.70 1.79 -8.05
CA TYR A 161 -6.80 2.24 -9.09
C TYR A 161 -5.57 1.34 -9.10
N TYR A 162 -5.12 0.92 -10.28
CA TYR A 162 -3.92 0.11 -10.45
C TYR A 162 -2.96 0.75 -11.46
N TYR A 163 -1.80 1.14 -10.96
CA TYR A 163 -0.74 1.83 -11.70
C TYR A 163 0.34 0.82 -12.10
N SER A 164 0.19 0.25 -13.30
CA SER A 164 1.03 -0.84 -13.81
C SER A 164 2.53 -0.51 -13.85
N ARG A 165 2.87 0.77 -14.04
CA ARG A 165 4.23 1.31 -14.11
C ARG A 165 4.84 1.50 -12.73
N GLU A 166 4.12 2.17 -11.84
CA GLU A 166 4.53 2.51 -10.46
C GLU A 166 4.49 1.32 -9.49
N LYS A 167 3.97 0.16 -9.92
CA LYS A 167 3.73 -1.03 -9.08
C LYS A 167 2.77 -0.78 -7.92
N LEU A 168 1.96 0.27 -8.04
CA LEU A 168 1.09 0.75 -6.98
C LEU A 168 -0.37 0.35 -7.25
N ALA A 169 -1.07 -0.05 -6.20
CA ALA A 169 -2.52 -0.24 -6.22
C ALA A 169 -3.13 0.57 -5.06
N LYS A 170 -4.22 1.30 -5.31
CA LYS A 170 -4.96 2.06 -4.31
C LYS A 170 -6.38 1.54 -4.26
N PHE A 171 -6.84 1.17 -3.08
CA PHE A 171 -8.13 0.53 -2.83
C PHE A 171 -8.95 1.38 -1.88
N LYS A 172 -10.25 1.47 -2.16
CA LYS A 172 -11.19 2.33 -1.42
C LYS A 172 -12.56 1.64 -1.30
N ASP A 173 -13.15 1.80 -0.12
CA ASP A 173 -14.42 1.24 0.35
C ASP A 173 -14.41 -0.32 0.43
N ASN A 174 -14.70 -0.86 1.61
CA ASN A 174 -14.74 -2.29 1.91
C ASN A 174 -13.48 -3.06 1.47
N VAL A 175 -12.29 -2.57 1.82
CA VAL A 175 -11.02 -3.20 1.42
C VAL A 175 -10.70 -4.38 2.34
N ASN A 176 -10.41 -5.53 1.73
CA ASN A 176 -9.90 -6.72 2.40
C ASN A 176 -8.63 -7.20 1.71
N VAL A 177 -7.55 -7.36 2.47
CA VAL A 177 -6.25 -7.85 2.00
C VAL A 177 -5.92 -9.14 2.73
N GLN A 178 -5.80 -10.23 1.98
CA GLN A 178 -5.31 -11.51 2.46
C GLN A 178 -3.82 -11.62 2.14
N THR A 179 -3.00 -11.75 3.18
CA THR A 179 -1.62 -12.26 3.09
C THR A 179 -1.56 -13.66 3.73
N PRO A 180 -0.43 -14.38 3.66
CA PRO A 180 -0.19 -15.61 4.42
C PRO A 180 -0.29 -15.43 5.94
N GLU A 181 0.06 -14.25 6.46
CA GLU A 181 0.12 -13.97 7.90
C GLU A 181 -1.13 -13.26 8.45
N TYR A 182 -1.75 -12.40 7.64
CA TYR A 182 -2.82 -11.50 8.10
C TYR A 182 -3.98 -11.38 7.10
N THR A 183 -5.18 -11.29 7.67
CA THR A 183 -6.36 -10.71 7.01
C THR A 183 -6.51 -9.27 7.48
N ILE A 184 -6.26 -8.30 6.61
CA ILE A 184 -6.29 -6.87 6.90
C ILE A 184 -7.58 -6.28 6.30
N LYS A 185 -8.40 -5.63 7.13
CA LYS A 185 -9.65 -4.98 6.71
C LYS A 185 -9.59 -3.49 6.98
N SER A 186 -9.94 -2.68 5.98
CA SER A 186 -9.87 -1.22 6.07
C SER A 186 -10.81 -0.55 5.06
N ASP A 187 -10.96 0.76 5.18
CA ASP A 187 -11.65 1.59 4.20
C ASP A 187 -10.70 2.08 3.08
N THR A 188 -9.45 2.43 3.39
CA THR A 188 -8.47 3.00 2.45
C THR A 188 -7.12 2.31 2.61
N ILE A 189 -6.66 1.63 1.55
CA ILE A 189 -5.33 0.97 1.50
C ILE A 189 -4.56 1.37 0.24
N GLU A 190 -3.27 1.61 0.42
CA GLU A 190 -2.28 1.67 -0.66
C GLU A 190 -1.36 0.45 -0.56
N TYR A 191 -1.17 -0.27 -1.67
CA TYR A 191 -0.36 -1.47 -1.74
C TYR A 191 0.74 -1.36 -2.80
N ASN A 192 1.99 -1.48 -2.37
CA ASN A 192 3.13 -1.64 -3.28
C ASN A 192 3.27 -3.12 -3.64
N THR A 193 2.96 -3.45 -4.90
CA THR A 193 2.90 -4.82 -5.44
C THR A 193 4.27 -5.44 -5.75
N GLU A 194 5.36 -4.71 -5.53
CA GLU A 194 6.74 -5.16 -5.68
C GLU A 194 7.45 -5.28 -4.32
N GLN A 195 7.38 -4.24 -3.48
CA GLN A 195 7.91 -4.24 -2.12
C GLN A 195 7.04 -5.00 -1.11
N LYS A 196 5.82 -5.40 -1.49
CA LYS A 196 4.82 -6.08 -0.63
C LYS A 196 4.44 -5.29 0.64
N ILE A 197 4.43 -3.96 0.53
CA ILE A 197 4.05 -3.08 1.64
C ILE A 197 2.57 -2.70 1.51
N VAL A 198 1.79 -3.02 2.53
CA VAL A 198 0.40 -2.57 2.71
C VAL A 198 0.41 -1.35 3.63
N ARG A 199 -0.04 -0.18 3.16
CA ARG A 199 -0.25 1.03 3.96
C ARG A 199 -1.73 1.29 4.14
N PHE A 200 -2.13 1.73 5.32
CA PHE A 200 -3.52 2.06 5.64
C PHE A 200 -3.59 3.41 6.38
N SER A 201 -4.66 4.15 6.11
CA SER A 201 -4.88 5.52 6.61
C SER A 201 -6.34 5.77 6.99
N SER A 202 -6.95 4.74 7.58
CA SER A 202 -8.32 4.69 8.07
C SER A 202 -8.40 3.62 9.18
N PRO A 203 -9.44 3.60 10.03
CA PRO A 203 -9.68 2.51 10.98
C PRO A 203 -9.50 1.14 10.31
N THR A 204 -8.54 0.38 10.82
CA THR A 204 -8.04 -0.87 10.20
C THR A 204 -7.94 -1.95 11.25
N THR A 205 -8.38 -3.16 10.90
CA THR A 205 -8.14 -4.36 11.71
C THR A 205 -7.20 -5.32 10.98
N LEU A 206 -6.34 -5.99 11.75
CA LEU A 206 -5.49 -7.07 11.28
C LEU A 206 -5.81 -8.32 12.10
N HIS A 207 -6.08 -9.43 11.43
CA HIS A 207 -6.37 -10.73 12.04
C HIS A 207 -5.36 -11.77 11.55
N GLY A 208 -4.54 -12.30 12.46
CA GLY A 208 -3.71 -13.50 12.24
C GLY A 208 -4.11 -14.63 13.19
N ASP A 209 -3.41 -15.77 13.14
CA ASP A 209 -3.79 -17.02 13.84
C ASP A 209 -4.02 -16.87 15.35
N SER A 210 -3.24 -16.02 16.02
CA SER A 210 -3.29 -15.83 17.48
C SER A 210 -3.22 -14.36 17.91
N VAL A 211 -3.44 -13.45 16.97
CA VAL A 211 -3.32 -12.01 17.17
C VAL A 211 -4.42 -11.25 16.42
N TYR A 212 -5.04 -10.32 17.13
CA TYR A 212 -5.86 -9.27 16.56
C TYR A 212 -5.15 -7.93 16.80
N ALA A 213 -5.20 -7.02 15.84
CA ALA A 213 -4.72 -5.66 16.03
C ALA A 213 -5.66 -4.63 15.40
N TYR A 214 -5.69 -3.44 15.98
CA TYR A 214 -6.41 -2.26 15.49
C TYR A 214 -5.49 -1.04 15.46
N ALA A 215 -5.67 -0.20 14.44
CA ALA A 215 -5.06 1.13 14.34
C ALA A 215 -5.77 1.96 13.26
N GLU A 216 -5.61 3.29 13.32
CA GLU A 216 -6.19 4.21 12.32
C GLU A 216 -5.19 4.62 11.23
N ASN A 217 -3.89 4.38 11.46
CA ASN A 217 -2.83 4.66 10.49
C ASN A 217 -1.68 3.67 10.67
N GLY A 218 -1.03 3.24 9.59
CA GLY A 218 0.10 2.32 9.71
C GLY A 218 0.54 1.67 8.41
N PHE A 219 1.43 0.70 8.56
CA PHE A 219 1.83 -0.17 7.46
C PHE A 219 2.27 -1.54 7.94
N TYR A 220 2.15 -2.52 7.05
CA TYR A 220 2.74 -3.85 7.16
C TYR A 220 3.70 -4.06 5.99
N ASP A 221 4.98 -4.30 6.29
CA ASP A 221 6.01 -4.72 5.34
C ASP A 221 6.18 -6.24 5.44
N GLN A 222 5.62 -6.95 4.47
CA GLN A 222 5.60 -8.41 4.46
C GLN A 222 6.99 -9.04 4.25
N LEU A 223 7.94 -8.32 3.64
CA LEU A 223 9.28 -8.83 3.36
C LEU A 223 10.18 -8.69 4.59
N ASN A 224 10.17 -7.51 5.21
CA ASN A 224 10.99 -7.21 6.39
C ASN A 224 10.35 -7.68 7.71
N LYS A 225 9.06 -8.05 7.69
CA LYS A 225 8.21 -8.38 8.85
C LYS A 225 8.00 -7.21 9.82
N ASP A 226 8.08 -5.98 9.33
CA ASP A 226 7.74 -4.79 10.12
C ASP A 226 6.22 -4.58 10.13
N LEU A 227 5.64 -4.44 11.31
CA LEU A 227 4.28 -3.93 11.51
C LEU A 227 4.35 -2.63 12.31
N VAL A 228 3.79 -1.56 11.77
CA VAL A 228 3.65 -0.24 12.42
C VAL A 228 2.17 0.09 12.55
N LEU A 229 1.75 0.29 13.80
CA LEU A 229 0.41 0.70 14.20
C LEU A 229 0.50 2.11 14.84
N LYS A 230 -0.38 3.03 14.44
CA LYS A 230 -0.43 4.41 14.95
C LYS A 230 -1.88 4.86 15.09
N GLN A 231 -2.11 5.77 16.03
CA GLN A 231 -3.40 6.33 16.39
C GLN A 231 -4.32 5.23 16.94
N ASN A 232 -4.49 5.22 18.27
CA ASN A 232 -5.24 4.21 19.01
C ASN A 232 -4.77 2.78 18.68
N ALA A 233 -3.46 2.56 18.71
CA ALA A 233 -2.85 1.28 18.38
C ALA A 233 -3.16 0.27 19.50
N ASP A 234 -3.81 -0.83 19.13
CA ASP A 234 -4.24 -1.88 20.07
C ASP A 234 -3.89 -3.26 19.49
N ILE A 235 -3.35 -4.15 20.32
CA ILE A 235 -3.00 -5.53 19.98
C ILE A 235 -3.57 -6.45 21.05
N HIS A 236 -4.39 -7.41 20.63
CA HIS A 236 -4.96 -8.45 21.49
C HIS A 236 -4.37 -9.80 21.12
N ARG A 237 -3.90 -10.54 22.13
CA ARG A 237 -3.56 -11.96 22.07
C ARG A 237 -4.41 -12.71 23.10
N LYS A 238 -4.29 -14.04 23.14
CA LYS A 238 -5.10 -14.91 24.02
C LYS A 238 -5.08 -14.50 25.51
N THR A 239 -3.95 -14.01 26.03
CA THR A 239 -3.77 -13.69 27.45
C THR A 239 -3.28 -12.26 27.71
N ASN A 240 -2.73 -11.57 26.71
CA ASN A 240 -2.25 -10.20 26.84
C ASN A 240 -2.81 -9.24 25.80
N THR A 241 -2.91 -7.98 26.23
CA THR A 241 -3.24 -6.81 25.40
C THR A 241 -2.12 -5.79 25.48
N ILE A 242 -1.91 -5.03 24.41
CA ILE A 242 -0.97 -3.90 24.36
C ILE A 242 -1.66 -2.74 23.66
N GLN A 243 -1.82 -1.62 24.35
CA GLN A 243 -2.49 -0.41 23.88
C GLN A 243 -1.54 0.79 23.93
N GLY A 244 -1.74 1.78 23.04
CA GLY A 244 -1.04 3.06 23.10
C GLY A 244 -1.18 3.94 21.85
N ASP A 245 -0.49 5.09 21.84
CA ASP A 245 -0.54 6.04 20.70
C ASP A 245 0.11 5.44 19.44
N SER A 246 1.16 4.63 19.62
CA SER A 246 1.85 3.92 18.54
C SER A 246 2.59 2.66 19.01
N LEU A 247 2.52 1.61 18.19
CA LEU A 247 3.20 0.33 18.39
C LEU A 247 3.99 -0.06 17.13
N TYR A 248 5.15 -0.67 17.32
CA TYR A 248 6.01 -1.24 16.28
C TYR A 248 6.40 -2.65 16.68
N MET A 249 6.37 -3.58 15.73
CA MET A 249 6.88 -4.93 15.89
C MET A 249 7.71 -5.35 14.68
N ASN A 250 8.75 -6.14 14.91
CA ASN A 250 9.42 -6.89 13.87
C ASN A 250 9.64 -8.33 14.35
N ASP A 251 8.95 -9.28 13.71
CA ASP A 251 8.97 -10.70 14.11
C ASP A 251 10.33 -11.37 13.84
N SER A 252 11.01 -10.98 12.75
CA SER A 252 12.34 -11.48 12.38
C SER A 252 13.41 -11.10 13.40
N LEU A 253 13.32 -9.89 13.95
CA LEU A 253 14.21 -9.36 14.97
C LEU A 253 13.74 -9.67 16.40
N GLY A 254 12.52 -10.18 16.58
CA GLY A 254 11.93 -10.46 17.88
C GLY A 254 11.73 -9.21 18.75
N ILE A 255 11.59 -8.03 18.13
CA ILE A 255 11.51 -6.74 18.82
C ILE A 255 10.08 -6.20 18.77
N ALA A 256 9.60 -5.69 19.90
CA ALA A 256 8.43 -4.82 19.98
C ALA A 256 8.78 -3.49 20.67
N ARG A 257 8.16 -2.40 20.22
CA ARG A 257 8.30 -1.05 20.78
C ARG A 257 6.93 -0.39 20.89
N GLY A 258 6.67 0.29 21.99
CA GLY A 258 5.53 1.19 22.15
C GLY A 258 6.01 2.60 22.48
N LYS A 259 5.32 3.61 21.96
CA LYS A 259 5.50 5.02 22.32
C LYS A 259 4.15 5.72 22.49
N GLY A 260 4.03 6.45 23.61
CA GLY A 260 2.88 7.27 23.98
C GLY A 260 1.81 6.46 24.71
N ASN A 261 1.61 6.74 26.00
CA ASN A 261 0.58 6.14 26.86
C ASN A 261 0.45 4.61 26.73
N ILE A 262 1.57 3.89 26.80
CA ILE A 262 1.54 2.43 26.64
C ILE A 262 0.94 1.80 27.89
N THR A 263 0.00 0.89 27.68
CA THR A 263 -0.52 -0.06 28.68
C THR A 263 -0.36 -1.47 28.13
N LEU A 264 0.28 -2.34 28.90
CA LEU A 264 0.38 -3.78 28.65
C LEU A 264 -0.32 -4.50 29.80
N SER A 265 -1.32 -5.32 29.50
CA SER A 265 -2.02 -6.13 30.49
C SER A 265 -1.82 -7.61 30.15
N ASP A 266 -1.39 -8.46 31.09
CA ASP A 266 -1.37 -9.92 30.93
C ASP A 266 -2.20 -10.59 32.03
N THR A 267 -3.34 -11.14 31.61
CA THR A 267 -4.33 -11.80 32.46
C THR A 267 -3.88 -13.17 32.99
N ALA A 268 -2.96 -13.84 32.31
CA ALA A 268 -2.39 -15.12 32.75
C ALA A 268 -1.22 -14.94 33.73
N LYS A 269 -0.64 -13.74 33.79
CA LYS A 269 0.36 -13.33 34.79
C LYS A 269 -0.21 -12.42 35.87
N HIS A 270 -1.46 -11.96 35.73
CA HIS A 270 -2.10 -10.99 36.61
C HIS A 270 -1.32 -9.66 36.74
N VAL A 271 -0.62 -9.26 35.67
CA VAL A 271 0.25 -8.08 35.63
C VAL A 271 -0.32 -7.02 34.69
N GLU A 272 -0.18 -5.75 35.08
CA GLU A 272 -0.35 -4.58 34.21
C GLU A 272 0.89 -3.69 34.30
N ILE A 273 1.34 -3.15 33.16
CA ILE A 273 2.54 -2.29 33.05
C ILE A 273 2.20 -1.08 32.17
N HIS A 274 2.57 0.10 32.63
CA HIS A 274 2.38 1.35 31.92
C HIS A 274 3.70 2.12 31.76
N GLY A 275 3.81 2.91 30.69
CA GLY A 275 4.94 3.82 30.48
C GLY A 275 4.79 4.64 29.18
N GLN A 276 5.55 5.72 29.04
CA GLN A 276 5.50 6.52 27.80
C GLN A 276 6.38 5.96 26.68
N GLN A 277 7.35 5.10 27.03
CA GLN A 277 8.07 4.27 26.07
C GLN A 277 8.21 2.85 26.64
N VAL A 278 7.98 1.85 25.79
CA VAL A 278 8.12 0.43 26.13
C VAL A 278 8.93 -0.27 25.05
N TYR A 279 9.78 -1.21 25.46
CA TYR A 279 10.55 -2.08 24.57
C TYR A 279 10.51 -3.51 25.09
N TYR A 280 10.46 -4.46 24.17
CA TYR A 280 10.65 -5.88 24.43
C TYR A 280 11.56 -6.48 23.35
N ASN A 281 12.44 -7.37 23.76
CA ASN A 281 13.24 -8.17 22.85
C ASN A 281 13.26 -9.65 23.29
N LYS A 282 12.73 -10.49 22.41
CA LYS A 282 12.58 -11.94 22.60
C LYS A 282 13.91 -12.68 22.71
N PHE A 283 14.96 -12.21 22.04
CA PHE A 283 16.27 -12.85 22.03
C PHE A 283 17.14 -12.40 23.21
N GLU A 284 17.09 -11.12 23.56
CA GLU A 284 17.76 -10.56 24.73
C GLU A 284 17.07 -10.91 26.06
N LYS A 285 15.87 -11.52 26.02
CA LYS A 285 15.06 -11.90 27.18
C LYS A 285 14.82 -10.74 28.17
N GLN A 286 14.59 -9.54 27.63
CA GLN A 286 14.37 -8.34 28.43
C GLN A 286 13.20 -7.50 27.91
N ALA A 287 12.50 -6.87 28.84
CA ALA A 287 11.52 -5.82 28.60
C ALA A 287 11.84 -4.60 29.46
N TRP A 288 11.46 -3.40 29.02
CA TRP A 288 11.43 -2.23 29.88
C TRP A 288 10.30 -1.27 29.52
N ALA A 289 9.82 -0.57 30.54
CA ALA A 289 8.96 0.61 30.46
C ALA A 289 9.70 1.79 31.12
N THR A 290 9.61 2.99 30.55
CA THR A 290 10.35 4.18 31.02
C THR A 290 9.56 5.47 30.84
N ASN A 291 10.04 6.56 31.43
CA ASN A 291 9.38 7.85 31.61
C ASN A 291 8.07 7.69 32.39
N LYS A 292 8.20 7.59 33.72
CA LYS A 292 7.11 7.33 34.69
C LYS A 292 6.49 5.94 34.55
N ALA A 293 7.34 4.91 34.55
CA ALA A 293 6.90 3.52 34.53
C ALA A 293 6.08 3.15 35.78
N PHE A 294 4.97 2.45 35.58
CA PHE A 294 4.09 1.97 36.65
C PHE A 294 3.74 0.51 36.39
N GLY A 295 3.71 -0.31 37.44
CA GLY A 295 3.40 -1.73 37.38
C GLY A 295 2.43 -2.12 38.48
N GLN A 296 1.52 -3.02 38.15
CA GLN A 296 0.54 -3.62 39.05
C GLN A 296 0.63 -5.14 38.94
N TYR A 297 0.62 -5.83 40.07
CA TYR A 297 0.50 -7.28 40.15
C TYR A 297 -0.66 -7.64 41.09
N ASN A 298 -1.68 -8.29 40.54
CA ASN A 298 -2.87 -8.70 41.27
C ASN A 298 -2.68 -10.10 41.85
N GLY A 299 -2.18 -10.17 43.09
CA GLY A 299 -2.11 -11.42 43.85
C GLY A 299 -3.50 -11.88 44.32
N GLN A 300 -3.57 -13.09 44.88
CA GLN A 300 -4.84 -13.67 45.37
C GLN A 300 -5.42 -12.95 46.61
N GLN A 301 -4.58 -12.26 47.38
CA GLN A 301 -4.94 -11.66 48.68
C GLN A 301 -4.62 -10.16 48.78
N ASP A 302 -3.72 -9.65 47.95
CA ASP A 302 -3.24 -8.27 47.96
C ASP A 302 -2.78 -7.89 46.54
N THR A 303 -2.88 -6.61 46.19
CA THR A 303 -2.37 -6.07 44.92
C THR A 303 -1.11 -5.26 45.21
N MET A 304 -0.02 -5.66 44.57
CA MET A 304 1.24 -4.93 44.64
C MET A 304 1.33 -3.91 43.52
N TYR A 305 1.68 -2.69 43.88
CA TYR A 305 1.91 -1.57 42.98
C TYR A 305 3.38 -1.15 43.07
N ILE A 306 3.97 -0.84 41.91
CA ILE A 306 5.34 -0.33 41.81
C ILE A 306 5.40 0.84 40.83
N HIS A 307 6.15 1.88 41.20
CA HIS A 307 6.42 3.04 40.36
C HIS A 307 7.92 3.35 40.38
N ALA A 308 8.46 3.79 39.24
CA ALA A 308 9.81 4.30 39.08
C ALA A 308 9.85 5.19 37.82
N ASP A 309 10.97 5.83 37.51
CA ASP A 309 11.16 6.32 36.14
C ASP A 309 11.14 5.14 35.16
N THR A 310 11.98 4.14 35.42
CA THR A 310 12.19 2.98 34.55
C THR A 310 11.99 1.67 35.30
N LEU A 311 11.10 0.81 34.79
CA LEU A 311 10.94 -0.58 35.20
C LEU A 311 11.53 -1.48 34.11
N LYS A 312 12.47 -2.35 34.46
CA LYS A 312 13.08 -3.34 33.56
C LYS A 312 12.86 -4.74 34.09
N LEU A 313 12.35 -5.63 33.23
CA LEU A 313 12.17 -7.03 33.51
C LEU A 313 13.20 -7.87 32.73
N ILE A 314 13.85 -8.80 33.42
CA ILE A 314 14.71 -9.83 32.84
C ILE A 314 13.99 -11.16 32.97
N LEU A 315 13.94 -11.92 31.88
CA LEU A 315 13.30 -13.22 31.78
C LEU A 315 14.34 -14.35 31.81
N ASP A 316 13.89 -15.56 32.16
CA ASP A 316 14.70 -16.78 32.06
C ASP A 316 14.63 -17.42 30.65
N SER A 317 15.17 -18.65 30.54
CA SER A 317 15.19 -19.42 29.29
C SER A 317 13.81 -19.92 28.85
N VAL A 318 12.81 -19.97 29.74
CA VAL A 318 11.42 -20.36 29.48
C VAL A 318 10.45 -19.16 29.57
N GLU A 319 11.01 -17.96 29.38
CA GLU A 319 10.31 -16.66 29.33
C GLU A 319 9.50 -16.33 30.61
N GLN A 320 9.90 -16.88 31.77
CA GLN A 320 9.36 -16.46 33.06
C GLN A 320 10.11 -15.25 33.62
N PRO A 321 9.42 -14.34 34.35
CA PRO A 321 10.04 -13.28 35.14
C PRO A 321 11.13 -13.83 36.07
N LYS A 322 12.36 -13.32 35.97
CA LYS A 322 13.52 -13.74 36.79
C LYS A 322 14.03 -12.61 37.68
N GLN A 323 14.11 -11.40 37.15
CA GLN A 323 14.51 -10.21 37.92
C GLN A 323 13.67 -9.01 37.49
N LEU A 324 13.16 -8.27 38.48
CA LEU A 324 12.57 -6.95 38.29
C LEU A 324 13.55 -5.90 38.82
N LEU A 325 13.93 -4.95 37.96
CA LEU A 325 14.77 -3.82 38.28
C LEU A 325 13.93 -2.54 38.17
N ALA A 326 13.97 -1.70 39.18
CA ALA A 326 13.31 -0.41 39.20
C ALA A 326 14.37 0.66 39.44
N PHE A 327 14.45 1.65 38.54
CA PHE A 327 15.49 2.68 38.55
C PHE A 327 14.87 4.06 38.69
N GLN A 328 15.44 4.83 39.63
CA GLN A 328 15.11 6.23 39.96
C GLN A 328 13.68 6.43 40.50
N GLU A 329 13.58 7.20 41.58
CA GLU A 329 12.33 7.54 42.27
C GLU A 329 11.43 6.35 42.64
N MET A 330 12.04 5.18 42.89
CA MET A 330 11.33 3.93 43.13
C MET A 330 10.42 3.99 44.35
N ARG A 331 9.16 3.60 44.18
CA ARG A 331 8.15 3.47 45.24
C ARG A 331 7.35 2.20 45.01
N PHE A 332 6.99 1.51 46.09
CA PHE A 332 6.06 0.39 46.02
C PHE A 332 5.06 0.44 47.17
N PHE A 333 3.87 -0.12 46.92
CA PHE A 333 2.77 -0.17 47.85
C PHE A 333 2.00 -1.48 47.70
N SER A 334 1.58 -2.02 48.84
CA SER A 334 0.62 -3.12 49.01
C SER A 334 -0.02 -2.92 50.39
N HIS A 335 -1.09 -3.64 50.71
CA HIS A 335 -1.69 -3.53 52.05
C HIS A 335 -0.74 -3.98 53.17
N GLN A 336 0.17 -4.93 52.89
CA GLN A 336 1.08 -5.49 53.90
C GLN A 336 2.41 -4.74 54.02
N ILE A 337 2.93 -4.20 52.91
CA ILE A 337 4.25 -3.54 52.87
C ILE A 337 4.29 -2.40 51.86
N GLN A 338 4.98 -1.32 52.24
CA GLN A 338 5.21 -0.14 51.41
C GLN A 338 6.65 0.35 51.61
N GLY A 339 7.20 1.02 50.61
CA GLY A 339 8.56 1.57 50.71
C GLY A 339 8.94 2.46 49.55
N MET A 340 10.07 3.15 49.72
CA MET A 340 10.69 3.99 48.70
C MET A 340 12.20 3.85 48.74
N ALA A 341 12.83 3.96 47.58
CA ALA A 341 14.28 3.92 47.39
C ALA A 341 14.65 4.75 46.15
N ASP A 342 15.94 4.98 45.91
CA ASP A 342 16.37 5.42 44.59
C ASP A 342 16.09 4.34 43.55
N SER A 343 16.59 3.13 43.80
CA SER A 343 16.50 1.98 42.91
C SER A 343 16.28 0.68 43.70
N LEU A 344 15.67 -0.32 43.06
CA LEU A 344 15.40 -1.64 43.65
C LEU A 344 15.72 -2.76 42.65
N CYS A 345 16.26 -3.86 43.16
CA CYS A 345 16.45 -5.11 42.45
C CYS A 345 15.72 -6.24 43.21
N TYR A 346 14.79 -6.91 42.55
CA TYR A 346 14.04 -8.04 43.08
C TYR A 346 14.29 -9.29 42.24
N HIS A 347 14.47 -10.43 42.90
CA HIS A 347 14.67 -11.74 42.28
C HIS A 347 13.36 -12.53 42.46
N LEU A 348 12.88 -13.11 41.37
CA LEU A 348 11.59 -13.80 41.24
C LEU A 348 11.80 -15.33 41.18
#